data_AF-A0A955Y966-F1
#
_entry.id   AF-A0A955Y966-F1
#
_cell.length_a   1.000
_cell.length_b   1.000
_cell.length_c   1.000
_cell.angle_alpha   90.00
_cell.angle_beta   90.00
_cell.angle_gamma   90.00
#
_symmetry.space_group_name_H-M   'P 1'
#
loop_
_entity.id
_entity.type
_entity.pdbx_description
1 polymer ?
#
loop_
_entity_poly.entity_id
_entity_poly.type
_entity_poly.pdbx_seq_one_letter_code
_entity_poly.pdbx_strand_id
1 'polypeptide(L)'
;MKAAWAWWVAFWSEVEPPVVLAVLRILVGLVILQDVGSMLWTQDVAWLVVDDTHGGLVAPGKGPVWLAWLGGATWGNVVGLLATTCLFAALLTAGLGGRLVPLVLIQLLMAVFDLHPGTGGGHDRVMTNLCWLMVLGPSTATFSVDAWRRTGRWHDPTPVLALARRLGVFQLVLMYTVTGFAKQGSAWFAMERFTAVYRALLNPSWARWDLAGVLGHPVAFAATQLGTVGSWWWEALWPVLLVHLL
;
A
#
# COMPACT_ATOMS: atom_id res chain seq x y z
N MET A 1 30.52 16.59 -17.15
CA MET A 1 30.29 15.12 -17.13
C MET A 1 30.85 14.45 -15.88
N LYS A 2 32.16 14.59 -15.54
CA LYS A 2 32.73 13.97 -14.32
C LYS A 2 32.04 14.38 -13.01
N ALA A 3 31.70 15.67 -12.86
CA ALA A 3 31.02 16.18 -11.66
C ALA A 3 29.58 15.65 -11.51
N ALA A 4 28.80 15.63 -12.59
CA ALA A 4 27.44 15.10 -12.57
C ALA A 4 27.41 13.59 -12.27
N TRP A 5 28.36 12.83 -12.82
CA TRP A 5 28.51 11.41 -12.51
C TRP A 5 28.92 11.18 -11.05
N ALA A 6 29.89 11.94 -10.55
CA ALA A 6 30.31 11.85 -9.14
C ALA A 6 29.18 12.19 -8.18
N TRP A 7 28.40 13.24 -8.48
CA TRP A 7 27.19 13.57 -7.72
C TRP A 7 26.16 12.43 -7.77
N TRP A 8 25.88 11.87 -8.95
CA TRP A 8 24.94 10.76 -9.12
C TRP A 8 25.34 9.54 -8.29
N VAL A 9 26.62 9.16 -8.34
CA VAL A 9 27.14 8.05 -7.53
C VAL A 9 27.04 8.39 -6.04
N ALA A 10 27.44 9.58 -5.61
CA ALA A 10 27.35 10.00 -4.21
C ALA A 10 25.91 10.00 -3.69
N PHE A 11 24.97 10.48 -4.51
CA PHE A 11 23.54 10.44 -4.25
C PHE A 11 23.08 9.00 -3.99
N TRP A 12 23.33 8.06 -4.90
CA TRP A 12 22.87 6.68 -4.69
C TRP A 12 23.69 5.84 -3.70
N SER A 13 24.87 6.31 -3.28
CA SER A 13 25.74 5.59 -2.32
C SER A 13 25.55 6.03 -0.87
N GLU A 14 24.61 6.94 -0.59
CA GLU A 14 24.30 7.34 0.80
C GLU A 14 23.95 6.12 1.65
N VAL A 15 24.45 6.10 2.88
CA VAL A 15 24.14 5.08 3.88
C VAL A 15 23.34 5.68 5.04
N GLU A 16 22.51 4.85 5.66
CA GLU A 16 21.63 5.25 6.76
C GLU A 16 21.50 4.15 7.81
N PRO A 17 20.99 4.46 9.01
CA PRO A 17 20.65 3.44 10.00
C PRO A 17 19.57 2.47 9.46
N PRO A 18 19.69 1.16 9.71
CA PRO A 18 18.76 0.15 9.18
C PRO A 18 17.35 0.20 9.79
N VAL A 19 17.15 1.04 10.82
CA VAL A 19 15.91 1.14 11.60
C VAL A 19 14.73 1.57 10.73
N VAL A 20 14.91 2.51 9.80
CA VAL A 20 13.81 3.04 8.97
C VAL A 20 13.16 1.93 8.16
N LEU A 21 13.97 1.14 7.46
CA LEU A 21 13.47 0.04 6.63
C LEU A 21 12.88 -1.10 7.46
N ALA A 22 13.42 -1.35 8.65
CA ALA A 22 12.88 -2.36 9.57
C ALA A 22 11.51 -1.95 10.13
N VAL A 23 11.33 -0.69 10.52
CA VAL A 23 10.03 -0.15 10.96
C VAL A 23 9.03 -0.20 9.82
N LEU A 24 9.42 0.22 8.61
CA LEU A 24 8.57 0.14 7.43
C LEU A 24 8.11 -1.30 7.16
N ARG A 25 9.04 -2.27 7.23
CA ARG A 25 8.73 -3.70 7.08
C ARG A 25 7.69 -4.18 8.10
N ILE A 26 7.85 -3.83 9.37
CA ILE A 26 6.92 -4.23 10.44
C ILE A 26 5.54 -3.62 10.19
N LEU A 27 5.47 -2.31 9.94
CA LEU A 27 4.19 -1.61 9.74
C LEU A 27 3.45 -2.14 8.52
N VAL A 28 4.13 -2.30 7.38
CA VAL A 28 3.53 -2.84 6.16
C VAL A 28 3.06 -4.28 6.37
N GLY A 29 3.87 -5.12 7.01
CA GLY A 29 3.49 -6.49 7.33
C GLY A 29 2.25 -6.56 8.22
N LEU A 30 2.16 -5.69 9.23
CA LEU A 30 0.99 -5.60 10.12
C LEU A 30 -0.27 -5.12 9.40
N VAL A 31 -0.14 -4.11 8.53
CA VAL A 31 -1.27 -3.59 7.73
C VAL A 31 -1.80 -4.69 6.81
N ILE A 32 -0.92 -5.34 6.04
CA ILE A 32 -1.33 -6.45 5.15
C ILE A 32 -1.97 -7.58 5.95
N LEU A 33 -1.38 -7.95 7.10
CA LEU A 33 -1.91 -9.01 7.95
C LEU A 33 -3.30 -8.65 8.50
N GLN A 34 -3.50 -7.40 8.92
CA GLN A 34 -4.81 -6.95 9.40
C GLN A 34 -5.83 -6.89 8.28
N ASP A 35 -5.48 -6.35 7.11
CA ASP A 35 -6.40 -6.19 5.99
C ASP A 35 -6.86 -7.56 5.49
N VAL A 36 -5.92 -8.43 5.10
CA VAL A 36 -6.22 -9.77 4.59
C VAL A 36 -6.80 -10.67 5.68
N GLY A 37 -6.28 -10.57 6.91
CA GLY A 37 -6.78 -11.33 8.05
C GLY A 37 -8.20 -10.95 8.42
N SER A 38 -8.57 -9.67 8.30
CA SER A 38 -9.94 -9.21 8.54
C SER A 38 -10.92 -9.84 7.57
N MET A 39 -10.57 -9.96 6.28
CA MET A 39 -11.43 -10.61 5.28
C MET A 39 -11.73 -12.07 5.61
N LEU A 40 -10.73 -12.80 6.13
CA LEU A 40 -10.92 -14.18 6.62
C LEU A 40 -11.81 -14.22 7.87
N TRP A 41 -11.65 -13.25 8.77
CA TRP A 41 -12.39 -13.19 10.03
C TRP A 41 -13.87 -12.84 9.83
N THR A 42 -14.17 -11.85 8.99
CA THR A 42 -15.52 -11.36 8.71
C THR A 42 -16.28 -12.23 7.70
N GLN A 43 -15.64 -13.24 7.11
CA GLN A 43 -16.18 -14.08 6.04
C GLN A 43 -16.50 -13.30 4.75
N ASP A 44 -15.85 -12.14 4.55
CA ASP A 44 -15.98 -11.33 3.32
C ASP A 44 -15.41 -12.04 2.08
N VAL A 45 -14.73 -13.18 2.27
CA VAL A 45 -14.28 -14.09 1.20
C VAL A 45 -15.40 -14.44 0.22
N ALA A 46 -16.66 -14.48 0.67
CA ALA A 46 -17.81 -14.73 -0.20
C ALA A 46 -17.85 -13.77 -1.38
N TRP A 47 -17.59 -12.48 -1.16
CA TRP A 47 -17.59 -11.46 -2.21
C TRP A 47 -16.52 -11.68 -3.29
N LEU A 48 -15.46 -12.42 -2.97
CA LEU A 48 -14.36 -12.73 -3.89
C LEU A 48 -14.61 -13.97 -4.74
N VAL A 49 -15.67 -14.73 -4.45
CA VAL A 49 -15.93 -16.05 -5.04
C VAL A 49 -17.28 -16.10 -5.76
N VAL A 50 -18.17 -15.11 -5.55
CA VAL A 50 -19.48 -15.09 -6.22
C VAL A 50 -19.31 -14.90 -7.73
N ASP A 51 -19.83 -15.87 -8.47
CA ASP A 51 -19.86 -15.92 -9.93
C ASP A 51 -20.78 -14.83 -10.51
N ASP A 52 -20.41 -14.27 -11.67
CA ASP A 52 -21.18 -13.24 -12.35
C ASP A 52 -22.60 -13.69 -12.75
N THR A 53 -22.81 -14.97 -13.03
CA THR A 53 -24.14 -15.55 -13.31
C THR A 53 -25.06 -15.55 -12.09
N HIS A 54 -24.52 -15.41 -10.88
CA HIS A 54 -25.26 -15.37 -9.62
C HIS A 54 -25.24 -13.98 -8.96
N GLY A 55 -24.95 -12.93 -9.72
CA GLY A 55 -24.93 -11.55 -9.25
C GLY A 55 -23.60 -11.10 -8.63
N GLY A 56 -22.54 -11.89 -8.77
CA GLY A 56 -21.18 -11.49 -8.46
C GLY A 56 -20.51 -10.71 -9.59
N LEU A 57 -19.20 -10.46 -9.45
CA LEU A 57 -18.39 -9.78 -10.48
C LEU A 57 -17.22 -10.64 -10.97
N VAL A 58 -17.14 -11.90 -10.54
CA VAL A 58 -16.10 -12.84 -10.93
C VAL A 58 -16.63 -13.69 -12.08
N ALA A 59 -16.06 -13.50 -13.27
CA ALA A 59 -16.39 -14.39 -14.38
C ALA A 59 -15.65 -15.73 -14.21
N PRO A 60 -16.31 -16.88 -14.41
CA PRO A 60 -15.68 -18.18 -14.25
C PRO A 60 -14.48 -18.33 -15.19
N GLY A 61 -13.33 -18.72 -14.62
CA GLY A 61 -12.06 -18.84 -15.37
C GLY A 61 -11.28 -17.53 -15.55
N LYS A 62 -11.80 -16.38 -15.10
CA LYS A 62 -11.04 -15.13 -14.99
C LYS A 62 -10.45 -15.00 -13.58
N GLY A 63 -9.15 -14.75 -13.53
CA GLY A 63 -8.36 -14.65 -12.30
C GLY A 63 -6.87 -14.86 -12.62
N PRO A 64 -6.00 -14.88 -11.60
CA PRO A 64 -4.58 -15.13 -11.78
C PRO A 64 -4.35 -16.46 -12.53
N VAL A 65 -3.44 -16.47 -13.53
CA VAL A 65 -3.18 -17.65 -14.38
C VAL A 65 -2.88 -18.91 -13.56
N TRP A 66 -2.16 -18.76 -12.46
CA TRP A 66 -1.81 -19.88 -11.59
C TRP A 66 -3.02 -20.43 -10.82
N LEU A 67 -4.01 -19.60 -10.51
CA LEU A 67 -5.23 -20.03 -9.84
C LEU A 67 -6.08 -20.89 -10.77
N ALA A 68 -6.06 -20.61 -12.08
CA ALA A 68 -6.68 -21.47 -13.09
C ALA A 68 -6.06 -22.89 -13.09
N TRP A 69 -4.75 -23.02 -12.86
CA TRP A 69 -4.09 -24.32 -12.72
C TRP A 69 -4.51 -25.10 -11.48
N LEU A 70 -5.00 -24.41 -10.44
CA LEU A 70 -5.53 -25.03 -9.22
C LEU A 70 -7.03 -25.32 -9.30
N GLY A 71 -7.65 -25.20 -10.48
CA GLY A 71 -9.09 -25.42 -10.66
C GLY A 71 -9.94 -24.15 -10.49
N GLY A 72 -9.33 -22.96 -10.53
CA GLY A 72 -10.03 -21.67 -10.54
C GLY A 72 -10.26 -21.06 -9.15
N ALA A 73 -10.98 -19.95 -9.10
CA ALA A 73 -11.31 -19.20 -7.89
C ALA A 73 -12.40 -19.89 -7.04
N THR A 74 -12.18 -21.14 -6.67
CA THR A 74 -13.05 -21.86 -5.73
C THR A 74 -12.87 -21.31 -4.31
N TRP A 75 -13.87 -21.51 -3.44
CA TRP A 75 -13.80 -21.09 -2.04
C TRP A 75 -12.51 -21.57 -1.35
N GLY A 76 -12.17 -22.85 -1.49
CA GLY A 76 -10.97 -23.44 -0.88
C GLY A 76 -9.68 -22.80 -1.39
N ASN A 77 -9.59 -22.54 -2.70
CA ASN A 77 -8.41 -21.92 -3.29
C ASN A 77 -8.24 -20.46 -2.88
N VAL A 78 -9.34 -19.69 -2.80
CA VAL A 78 -9.30 -18.29 -2.36
C VAL A 78 -8.96 -18.21 -0.86
N VAL A 79 -9.58 -19.03 -0.01
CA VAL A 79 -9.20 -19.10 1.41
C VAL A 79 -7.72 -19.48 1.56
N GLY A 80 -7.24 -20.45 0.79
CA GLY A 80 -5.84 -20.86 0.76
C GLY A 80 -4.88 -19.72 0.36
N LEU A 81 -5.24 -18.96 -0.68
CA LEU A 81 -4.50 -17.76 -1.11
C LEU A 81 -4.45 -16.71 0.01
N LEU A 82 -5.59 -16.36 0.61
CA LEU A 82 -5.64 -15.37 1.69
C LEU A 82 -4.85 -15.84 2.92
N ALA A 83 -4.99 -17.10 3.32
CA ALA A 83 -4.25 -17.67 4.44
C ALA A 83 -2.73 -17.69 4.19
N THR A 84 -2.32 -18.01 2.96
CA THR A 84 -0.90 -17.97 2.55
C THR A 84 -0.39 -16.52 2.54
N THR A 85 -1.22 -15.57 2.11
CA THR A 85 -0.89 -14.14 2.15
C THR A 85 -0.70 -13.67 3.60
N CYS A 86 -1.58 -14.05 4.52
CA CYS A 86 -1.42 -13.78 5.96
C CYS A 86 -0.14 -14.40 6.52
N LEU A 87 0.19 -15.64 6.15
CA LEU A 87 1.43 -16.28 6.56
C LEU A 87 2.65 -15.48 6.10
N PHE A 88 2.71 -15.09 4.82
CA PHE A 88 3.82 -14.29 4.31
C PHE A 88 3.87 -12.88 4.89
N ALA A 89 2.72 -12.27 5.21
CA ALA A 89 2.67 -11.00 5.93
C ALA A 89 3.20 -11.12 7.37
N ALA A 90 2.90 -12.23 8.06
CA ALA A 90 3.47 -12.53 9.37
C ALA A 90 4.99 -12.78 9.31
N LEU A 91 5.46 -13.52 8.30
CA LEU A 91 6.90 -13.71 8.05
C LEU A 91 7.60 -12.37 7.75
N LEU A 92 6.96 -11.51 6.95
CA LEU A 92 7.46 -10.17 6.66
C LEU A 92 7.56 -9.35 7.95
N THR A 93 6.52 -9.37 8.79
CA THR A 93 6.47 -8.67 10.08
C THR A 93 7.52 -9.18 11.08
N ALA A 94 7.78 -10.48 11.10
CA ALA A 94 8.85 -11.07 11.90
C ALA A 94 10.25 -10.81 11.31
N GLY A 95 10.33 -10.50 10.01
CA GLY A 95 11.59 -10.31 9.29
C GLY A 95 12.34 -11.64 9.13
N LEU A 96 11.62 -12.67 8.71
CA LEU A 96 12.15 -14.00 8.42
C LEU A 96 12.11 -14.25 6.91
N GLY A 97 13.22 -14.71 6.32
CA GLY A 97 13.28 -15.12 4.90
C GLY A 97 13.77 -14.02 3.94
N GLY A 98 14.33 -12.94 4.47
CA GLY A 98 15.00 -11.89 3.69
C GLY A 98 14.16 -11.32 2.55
N ARG A 99 14.76 -11.27 1.35
CA ARG A 99 14.15 -10.66 0.14
C ARG A 99 13.10 -11.53 -0.53
N LEU A 100 13.08 -12.84 -0.25
CA LEU A 100 12.15 -13.77 -0.90
C LEU A 100 10.73 -13.57 -0.39
N VAL A 101 10.56 -13.31 0.90
CA VAL A 101 9.24 -13.11 1.50
C VAL A 101 8.48 -11.92 0.90
N PRO A 102 9.03 -10.69 0.86
CA PRO A 102 8.32 -9.58 0.21
C PRO A 102 8.13 -9.82 -1.29
N LEU A 103 9.05 -10.52 -1.98
CA LEU A 103 8.89 -10.85 -3.40
C LEU A 103 7.69 -11.77 -3.64
N VAL A 104 7.54 -12.83 -2.83
CA VAL A 104 6.40 -13.74 -2.91
C VAL A 104 5.12 -13.02 -2.48
N LEU A 105 5.18 -12.19 -1.44
CA LEU A 105 4.02 -11.44 -0.97
C LEU A 105 3.48 -10.49 -2.04
N ILE A 106 4.32 -9.91 -2.89
CA ILE A 106 3.88 -9.14 -4.06
C ILE A 106 3.04 -10.00 -4.99
N GLN A 107 3.45 -11.24 -5.29
CA GLN A 107 2.71 -12.14 -6.17
C GLN A 107 1.37 -12.54 -5.56
N LEU A 108 1.36 -12.81 -4.26
CA LEU A 108 0.14 -13.17 -3.53
C LEU A 108 -0.85 -12.00 -3.51
N LEU A 109 -0.39 -10.78 -3.21
CA LEU A 109 -1.23 -9.58 -3.22
C LEU A 109 -1.79 -9.26 -4.60
N MET A 110 -0.95 -9.29 -5.64
CA MET A 110 -1.40 -9.09 -7.02
C MET A 110 -2.46 -10.12 -7.40
N ALA A 111 -2.28 -11.38 -6.98
CA ALA A 111 -3.25 -12.40 -7.23
C ALA A 111 -4.57 -12.19 -6.49
N VAL A 112 -4.55 -11.67 -5.26
CA VAL A 112 -5.75 -11.27 -4.52
C VAL A 112 -6.47 -10.11 -5.24
N PHE A 113 -5.73 -9.10 -5.72
CA PHE A 113 -6.33 -7.96 -6.42
C PHE A 113 -6.97 -8.36 -7.75
N ASP A 114 -6.39 -9.33 -8.44
CA ASP A 114 -6.90 -9.83 -9.72
C ASP A 114 -8.14 -10.75 -9.56
N LEU A 115 -8.55 -11.12 -8.33
CA LEU A 115 -9.76 -11.92 -8.10
C LEU A 115 -11.04 -11.14 -8.43
N HIS A 116 -11.07 -9.84 -8.15
CA HIS A 116 -12.28 -9.04 -8.27
C HIS A 116 -11.94 -7.61 -8.74
N PRO A 117 -12.67 -7.03 -9.71
CA PRO A 117 -12.35 -5.68 -10.21
C PRO A 117 -12.49 -4.58 -9.14
N GLY A 118 -13.28 -4.84 -8.08
CA GLY A 118 -13.38 -3.99 -6.90
C GLY A 118 -12.36 -4.28 -5.80
N THR A 119 -11.57 -5.38 -5.89
CA THR A 119 -10.41 -5.58 -5.01
C THR A 119 -9.21 -4.87 -5.60
N GLY A 120 -8.84 -3.72 -5.04
CA GLY A 120 -7.78 -2.89 -5.57
C GLY A 120 -8.14 -1.41 -5.55
N GLY A 121 -8.16 -0.83 -4.36
CA GLY A 121 -8.02 0.61 -4.19
C GLY A 121 -6.58 1.06 -4.46
N GLY A 122 -6.37 2.37 -4.64
CA GLY A 122 -5.02 2.93 -4.83
C GLY A 122 -4.04 2.53 -3.71
N HIS A 123 -4.53 2.42 -2.47
CA HIS A 123 -3.76 2.02 -1.29
C HIS A 123 -3.20 0.59 -1.37
N ASP A 124 -3.90 -0.31 -2.05
CA ASP A 124 -3.55 -1.73 -2.08
C ASP A 124 -2.30 -1.97 -2.93
N ARG A 125 -2.19 -1.25 -4.06
CA ARG A 125 -1.00 -1.28 -4.92
C ARG A 125 0.19 -0.50 -4.34
N VAL A 126 -0.05 0.39 -3.38
CA VAL A 126 1.05 1.03 -2.64
C VAL A 126 1.76 -0.01 -1.78
N MET A 127 1.04 -0.96 -1.18
CA MET A 127 1.66 -2.01 -0.38
C MET A 127 2.60 -2.88 -1.21
N THR A 128 2.22 -3.25 -2.44
CA THR A 128 3.10 -4.00 -3.35
C THR A 128 4.36 -3.21 -3.72
N ASN A 129 4.25 -1.89 -3.89
CA ASN A 129 5.41 -1.04 -4.16
C ASN A 129 6.34 -0.93 -2.93
N LEU A 130 5.78 -0.85 -1.72
CA LEU A 130 6.57 -0.86 -0.48
C LEU A 130 7.29 -2.21 -0.29
N CYS A 131 6.67 -3.33 -0.67
CA CYS A 131 7.35 -4.62 -0.69
C CYS A 131 8.54 -4.64 -1.67
N TRP A 132 8.45 -3.98 -2.83
CA TRP A 132 9.61 -3.82 -3.73
C TRP A 132 10.78 -3.10 -3.06
N LEU A 133 10.53 -2.08 -2.24
CA LEU A 133 11.59 -1.42 -1.47
C LEU A 133 12.30 -2.40 -0.52
N MET A 134 11.58 -3.37 0.04
CA MET A 134 12.11 -4.41 0.92
C MET A 134 12.83 -5.54 0.17
N VAL A 135 12.51 -5.74 -1.11
CA VAL A 135 13.27 -6.61 -2.03
C VAL A 135 14.61 -5.95 -2.38
N LEU A 136 14.61 -4.64 -2.64
CA LEU A 136 15.80 -3.89 -3.05
C LEU A 136 16.74 -3.59 -1.86
N GLY A 137 16.18 -3.30 -0.69
CA GLY A 137 16.92 -2.99 0.54
C GLY A 137 17.11 -4.20 1.48
N PRO A 138 18.05 -4.13 2.42
CA PRO A 138 18.24 -5.16 3.45
C PRO A 138 17.23 -4.99 4.60
N SER A 139 15.94 -5.26 4.33
CA SER A 139 14.83 -5.03 5.26
C SER A 139 14.85 -5.91 6.53
N THR A 140 15.64 -6.99 6.51
CA THR A 140 15.87 -7.88 7.65
C THR A 140 17.20 -7.62 8.36
N ALA A 141 17.91 -6.52 8.06
CA ALA A 141 19.17 -6.19 8.71
C ALA A 141 19.05 -6.03 10.23
N THR A 142 17.94 -5.46 10.71
CA THR A 142 17.68 -5.18 12.12
C THR A 142 16.20 -5.42 12.48
N PHE A 143 15.91 -5.56 13.77
CA PHE A 143 14.60 -5.88 14.36
C PHE A 143 13.90 -7.07 13.72
N SER A 144 14.65 -8.10 13.37
CA SER A 144 14.18 -9.24 12.59
C SER A 144 14.67 -10.57 13.16
N VAL A 145 13.93 -11.64 12.89
CA VAL A 145 14.37 -13.00 13.23
C VAL A 145 15.66 -13.37 12.50
N ASP A 146 15.82 -12.93 11.24
CA ASP A 146 17.06 -13.17 10.48
C ASP A 146 18.27 -12.47 11.11
N ALA A 147 18.11 -11.24 11.63
CA ALA A 147 19.17 -10.52 12.31
C ALA A 147 19.59 -11.23 13.61
N TRP A 148 18.61 -11.70 14.37
CA TRP A 148 18.86 -12.49 15.57
C TRP A 148 19.57 -13.80 15.25
N ARG A 149 19.15 -14.53 14.20
CA ARG A 149 19.83 -15.76 13.75
C ARG A 149 21.27 -15.53 13.27
N ARG A 150 21.52 -14.40 12.59
CA ARG A 150 22.84 -14.06 12.03
C ARG A 150 23.82 -13.54 13.08
N THR A 151 23.34 -12.78 14.06
CA THR A 151 24.20 -11.99 14.98
C THR A 151 24.00 -12.30 16.46
N GLY A 152 22.97 -13.08 16.82
CA GLY A 152 22.52 -13.28 18.20
C GLY A 152 21.79 -12.09 18.81
N ARG A 153 21.59 -11.00 18.06
CA ARG A 153 20.96 -9.75 18.54
C ARG A 153 19.82 -9.33 17.62
N TRP A 154 18.77 -8.76 18.21
CA TRP A 154 17.66 -8.18 17.45
C TRP A 154 18.04 -6.86 16.78
N HIS A 155 18.96 -6.11 17.39
CA HIS A 155 19.41 -4.82 16.87
C HIS A 155 20.84 -4.92 16.33
N ASP A 156 20.98 -4.72 15.02
CA ASP A 156 22.25 -4.56 14.31
C ASP A 156 22.35 -3.09 13.82
N PRO A 157 23.31 -2.29 14.30
CA PRO A 157 23.46 -0.89 13.92
C PRO A 157 24.22 -0.69 12.60
N THR A 158 24.62 -1.77 11.91
CA THR A 158 25.41 -1.68 10.68
C THR A 158 24.66 -0.84 9.62
N PRO A 159 25.28 0.25 9.11
CA PRO A 159 24.66 1.11 8.10
C PRO A 159 24.29 0.34 6.83
N VAL A 160 23.18 0.74 6.20
CA VAL A 160 22.67 0.16 4.97
C VAL A 160 22.51 1.24 3.91
N LEU A 161 22.51 0.87 2.62
CA LEU A 161 22.26 1.83 1.55
C LEU A 161 20.88 2.46 1.69
N ALA A 162 20.82 3.79 1.59
CA ALA A 162 19.58 4.58 1.65
C ALA A 162 18.73 4.48 0.37
N LEU A 163 19.06 3.55 -0.53
CA LEU A 163 18.37 3.30 -1.80
C LEU A 163 16.86 3.12 -1.61
N ALA A 164 16.45 2.30 -0.63
CA ALA A 164 15.04 2.03 -0.36
C ALA A 164 14.29 3.28 0.10
N ARG A 165 14.88 4.09 1.00
CA ARG A 165 14.30 5.38 1.41
C ARG A 165 14.17 6.33 0.23
N ARG A 166 15.23 6.49 -0.58
CA ARG A 166 15.26 7.38 -1.74
C ARG A 166 14.19 7.01 -2.76
N LEU A 167 14.07 5.73 -3.09
CA LEU A 167 13.03 5.22 -3.99
C LEU A 167 11.63 5.38 -3.38
N GLY A 168 11.45 5.15 -2.07
CA GLY A 168 10.18 5.36 -1.38
C GLY A 168 9.74 6.82 -1.40
N VAL A 169 10.65 7.76 -1.12
CA VAL A 169 10.37 9.20 -1.22
C VAL A 169 10.03 9.60 -2.65
N PHE A 170 10.80 9.12 -3.64
CA PHE A 170 10.50 9.36 -5.05
C PHE A 170 9.11 8.82 -5.44
N GLN A 171 8.77 7.62 -4.99
CA GLN A 171 7.45 7.03 -5.21
C GLN A 171 6.35 7.89 -4.59
N LEU A 172 6.50 8.39 -3.36
CA LEU A 172 5.52 9.25 -2.71
C LEU A 172 5.32 10.55 -3.50
N VAL A 173 6.43 11.20 -3.91
CA VAL A 173 6.38 12.39 -4.77
C VAL A 173 5.58 12.09 -6.04
N LEU A 174 5.96 11.05 -6.78
CA LEU A 174 5.30 10.70 -8.04
C LEU A 174 3.82 10.40 -7.83
N MET A 175 3.51 9.56 -6.85
CA MET A 175 2.15 9.13 -6.54
C MET A 175 1.25 10.31 -6.19
N TYR A 176 1.67 11.17 -5.26
CA TYR A 176 0.84 12.29 -4.83
C TYR A 176 0.76 13.40 -5.88
N THR A 177 1.83 13.63 -6.64
CA THR A 177 1.79 14.53 -7.80
C THR A 177 0.72 14.08 -8.80
N VAL A 178 0.78 12.82 -9.22
CA VAL A 178 -0.16 12.26 -10.19
C VAL A 178 -1.58 12.26 -9.61
N THR A 179 -1.76 11.91 -8.33
CA THR A 179 -3.06 11.91 -7.66
C THR A 179 -3.66 13.32 -7.62
N GLY A 180 -2.88 14.34 -7.28
CA GLY A 180 -3.33 15.73 -7.26
C GLY A 180 -3.80 16.22 -8.63
N PHE A 181 -3.05 15.91 -9.70
CA PHE A 181 -3.43 16.27 -11.07
C PHE A 181 -4.58 15.42 -11.65
N ALA A 182 -4.75 14.19 -11.17
CA ALA A 182 -5.86 13.32 -11.57
C ALA A 182 -7.20 13.72 -10.94
N LYS A 183 -7.20 14.56 -9.89
CA LYS A 183 -8.41 15.11 -9.25
C LYS A 183 -9.07 16.19 -10.12
N GLN A 184 -9.73 15.75 -11.19
CA GLN A 184 -10.37 16.63 -12.17
C GLN A 184 -11.89 16.76 -11.99
N GLY A 185 -12.48 16.00 -11.05
CA GLY A 185 -13.92 16.06 -10.78
C GLY A 185 -14.36 17.41 -10.23
N SER A 186 -15.54 17.89 -10.66
CA SER A 186 -16.16 19.17 -10.24
C SER A 186 -16.23 19.34 -8.71
N ALA A 187 -16.38 18.25 -7.96
CA ALA A 187 -16.38 18.22 -6.49
C ALA A 187 -15.08 18.76 -5.85
N TRP A 188 -13.95 18.72 -6.56
CA TRP A 188 -12.66 19.26 -6.09
C TRP A 188 -12.52 20.77 -6.33
N PHE A 189 -13.46 21.39 -7.03
CA PHE A 189 -13.40 22.79 -7.44
C PHE A 189 -14.57 23.61 -6.90
N ALA A 190 -14.49 24.92 -7.11
CA ALA A 190 -15.50 25.88 -6.67
C ALA A 190 -16.90 25.61 -7.28
N MET A 191 -16.96 24.98 -8.46
CA MET A 191 -18.22 24.63 -9.15
C MET A 191 -19.18 23.83 -8.26
N GLU A 192 -18.64 22.90 -7.46
CA GLU A 192 -19.39 22.15 -6.46
C GLU A 192 -18.90 22.45 -5.05
N ARG A 193 -18.44 23.68 -4.83
CA ARG A 193 -18.08 24.23 -3.51
C ARG A 193 -17.08 23.35 -2.75
N PHE A 194 -16.11 22.71 -3.41
CA PHE A 194 -15.09 21.88 -2.76
C PHE A 194 -15.70 20.76 -1.88
N THR A 195 -16.66 20.01 -2.41
CA THR A 195 -17.41 18.99 -1.66
C THR A 195 -16.81 17.58 -1.73
N ALA A 196 -15.63 17.39 -2.32
CA ALA A 196 -15.07 16.04 -2.51
C ALA A 196 -14.89 15.26 -1.19
N VAL A 197 -14.29 15.88 -0.16
CA VAL A 197 -14.12 15.23 1.16
C VAL A 197 -15.45 14.99 1.85
N TYR A 198 -16.39 15.94 1.76
CA TYR A 198 -17.75 15.78 2.28
C TYR A 198 -18.43 14.53 1.71
N ARG A 199 -18.37 14.37 0.37
CA ARG A 199 -18.93 13.21 -0.33
C ARG A 199 -18.22 11.91 0.02
N ALA A 200 -16.89 11.94 0.15
CA ALA A 200 -16.11 10.77 0.51
C ALA A 200 -16.49 10.26 1.91
N LEU A 201 -16.69 11.16 2.88
CA LEU A 201 -17.10 10.81 4.25
C LEU A 201 -18.54 10.27 4.35
N LEU A 202 -19.40 10.60 3.39
CA LEU A 202 -20.76 10.10 3.30
C LEU A 202 -20.92 8.88 2.40
N ASN A 203 -19.87 8.48 1.68
CA ASN A 203 -19.93 7.35 0.76
C ASN A 203 -20.11 6.06 1.59
N PRO A 204 -21.22 5.32 1.43
CA PRO A 204 -21.47 4.09 2.21
C PRO A 204 -20.40 3.02 2.01
N SER A 205 -19.69 3.05 0.88
CA SER A 205 -18.59 2.12 0.61
C SER A 205 -17.35 2.40 1.47
N TRP A 206 -17.21 3.61 2.05
CA TRP A 206 -16.04 4.03 2.83
C TRP A 206 -16.37 4.50 4.24
N ALA A 207 -17.61 4.91 4.49
CA ALA A 207 -18.06 5.41 5.78
C ALA A 207 -18.11 4.26 6.80
N ARG A 208 -17.29 4.36 7.86
CA ARG A 208 -17.35 3.45 9.00
C ARG A 208 -18.47 3.80 9.99
N TRP A 209 -18.89 5.07 9.99
CA TRP A 209 -19.90 5.62 10.88
C TRP A 209 -20.88 6.48 10.09
N ASP A 210 -22.13 6.54 10.53
CA ASP A 210 -23.07 7.51 10.01
C ASP A 210 -22.69 8.92 10.50
N LEU A 211 -22.17 9.71 9.57
CA LEU A 211 -21.74 11.09 9.81
C LEU A 211 -22.74 12.11 9.24
N ALA A 212 -23.89 11.68 8.70
CA ALA A 212 -24.82 12.57 7.98
C ALA A 212 -25.30 13.74 8.85
N GLY A 213 -25.66 13.46 10.11
CA GLY A 213 -26.08 14.49 11.07
C GLY A 213 -24.97 15.48 11.44
N VAL A 214 -23.74 14.97 11.65
CA VAL A 214 -22.58 15.79 12.03
C VAL A 214 -22.15 16.68 10.86
N LEU A 215 -22.02 16.10 9.67
CA LEU A 215 -21.57 16.81 8.47
C LEU A 215 -22.64 17.74 7.90
N GLY A 216 -23.91 17.56 8.28
CA GLY A 216 -24.99 18.52 8.01
C GLY A 216 -24.84 19.85 8.77
N HIS A 217 -24.03 19.90 9.84
CA HIS A 217 -23.77 21.13 10.56
C HIS A 217 -22.89 22.08 9.72
N PRO A 218 -23.23 23.39 9.60
CA PRO A 218 -22.52 24.32 8.71
C PRO A 218 -21.01 24.40 8.94
N VAL A 219 -20.57 24.34 10.19
CA VAL A 219 -19.14 24.36 10.53
C VAL A 219 -18.42 23.09 10.09
N ALA A 220 -19.06 21.92 10.27
CA ALA A 220 -18.49 20.64 9.85
C ALA A 220 -18.41 20.58 8.32
N PHE A 221 -19.45 21.04 7.63
CA PHE A 221 -19.43 21.18 6.19
C PHE A 221 -18.28 22.10 5.73
N ALA A 222 -18.14 23.29 6.31
CA ALA A 222 -17.03 24.21 5.97
C ALA A 222 -15.65 23.57 6.23
N ALA A 223 -15.50 22.81 7.32
CA ALA A 223 -14.26 22.08 7.61
C ALA A 223 -13.93 21.06 6.51
N THR A 224 -14.93 20.33 5.97
CA THR A 224 -14.70 19.42 4.85
C THR A 224 -14.34 20.14 3.54
N GLN A 225 -14.81 21.37 3.33
CA GLN A 225 -14.41 22.19 2.18
C GLN A 225 -12.95 22.60 2.28
N LEU A 226 -12.52 23.06 3.47
CA LEU A 226 -11.12 23.35 3.75
C LEU A 226 -10.25 22.10 3.62
N GLY A 227 -10.74 20.95 4.09
CA GLY A 227 -10.08 19.66 3.89
C GLY A 227 -9.90 19.32 2.41
N THR A 228 -10.92 19.55 1.58
CA THR A 228 -10.86 19.31 0.14
C THR A 228 -9.78 20.16 -0.53
N VAL A 229 -9.77 21.48 -0.26
CA VAL A 229 -8.74 22.40 -0.78
C VAL A 229 -7.36 22.01 -0.29
N GLY A 230 -7.24 21.74 1.02
CA GLY A 230 -5.98 21.36 1.66
C GLY A 230 -5.40 20.08 1.09
N SER A 231 -6.20 19.03 0.93
CA SER A 231 -5.76 17.77 0.33
C SER A 231 -5.33 17.96 -1.12
N TRP A 232 -6.07 18.73 -1.91
CA TRP A 232 -5.71 18.97 -3.32
C TRP A 232 -4.39 19.73 -3.45
N TRP A 233 -4.22 20.83 -2.71
CA TRP A 233 -2.96 21.60 -2.70
C TRP A 233 -1.79 20.76 -2.17
N TRP A 234 -2.00 20.08 -1.06
CA TRP A 234 -0.94 19.26 -0.46
C TRP A 234 -0.43 18.22 -1.46
N GLU A 235 -1.32 17.53 -2.19
CA GLU A 235 -0.94 16.56 -3.23
C GLU A 235 -0.26 17.22 -4.44
N ALA A 236 -0.81 18.33 -4.94
CA ALA A 236 -0.29 19.03 -6.11
C ALA A 236 1.09 19.69 -5.88
N LEU A 237 1.46 19.94 -4.62
CA LEU A 237 2.73 20.59 -4.25
C LEU A 237 3.88 19.62 -3.98
N TRP A 238 3.67 18.30 -4.06
CA TRP A 238 4.76 17.32 -3.92
C TRP A 238 5.94 17.50 -4.90
N PRO A 239 5.78 18.00 -6.13
CA PRO A 239 6.92 18.30 -7.00
C PRO A 239 7.88 19.33 -6.39
N VAL A 240 7.39 20.26 -5.56
CA VAL A 240 8.24 21.24 -4.87
C VAL A 240 9.15 20.54 -3.86
N LEU A 241 8.65 19.50 -3.18
CA LEU A 241 9.47 18.69 -2.27
C LEU A 241 10.61 17.97 -3.00
N LEU A 242 10.38 17.52 -4.25
CA LEU A 242 11.42 16.87 -5.05
C LEU A 242 12.62 17.79 -5.29
N VAL A 243 12.37 19.07 -5.53
CA VAL A 243 13.43 20.08 -5.75
C VAL A 243 14.25 20.31 -4.47
N HIS A 244 13.67 20.12 -3.29
CA HIS A 244 14.38 20.24 -2.02
C HIS A 244 15.10 18.96 -1.57
N LEU A 245 14.74 17.81 -2.14
CA LEU A 245 15.30 16.50 -1.81
C LEU A 245 16.43 16.07 -2.75
N LEU A 246 16.56 16.71 -3.91
CA LEU A 246 17.62 16.54 -4.90
C LEU A 246 18.73 17.59 -4.70
#